data_AF-A0A140NPQ9-F1
#
_entry.id   AF-A0A140NPQ9-F1
#
_cell.length_a   1.000
_cell.length_b   1.000
_cell.length_c   1.000
_cell.angle_alpha   90.00
_cell.angle_beta   90.00
_cell.angle_gamma   90.00
#
_symmetry.space_group_name_H-M   'P 1'
#
loop_
_entity.id
_entity.type
_entity.pdbx_description
1 polymer ?
#
loop_
_entity_poly.entity_id
_entity_poly.type
_entity_poly.pdbx_seq_one_letter_code
_entity_poly.pdbx_strand_id
1 'polypeptide(L)'
;MSKYGFNDLTDWVVHKYSIRDAALFLDQWGSLEGHPYYPTWKSRPNMKAKDVMAYSPEFNATVNLTVAALRRDMAYIEALPHVANIHLWFLQQFPLIGQQWCDWLGQQGRDPQQWLPLPIHPWHLNHWVKEQAAELIQDEILLIDGPQLETKPTMSFRTMLPTDATNKAFVKLPIAVWMTSEMRSLQAKSIHMGPRISQLIDTILKQEKNFHGKLESLREDLGIHYRHAIEQDDSAGRFLSVVFRCTNSYERSDNLLPITVATLFTALPNQQKPIFTELIEKSGLTPREWFRSYTKVILEPVISMYLIYGIALEAHQQNTQVLFTSEGIPEKCLIRDYGDGRAFLPLLHQQGYQLQAYSWPGILPTVFEEDIEPVRSFLIDACFVSHLHELAVHITRFYRLTNHQLWRELKNITQYIFESVKPRIDESFWRQEYEIFMNSPWQTRSLLTMHIQRYINYRIQHGLMNPFLLFQ
;
A
#
# COMPACT_ATOMS: atom_id res chain seq x y z
N MET A 1 -11.36 20.31 -18.40
CA MET A 1 -10.03 20.38 -19.05
C MET A 1 -10.04 21.37 -20.21
N SER A 2 -10.68 21.07 -21.35
CA SER A 2 -10.65 21.96 -22.54
C SER A 2 -11.16 23.38 -22.32
N LYS A 3 -12.21 23.56 -21.51
CA LYS A 3 -12.71 24.89 -21.10
C LYS A 3 -11.65 25.74 -20.36
N TYR A 4 -10.68 25.09 -19.74
CA TYR A 4 -9.61 25.72 -18.96
C TYR A 4 -8.26 25.73 -19.71
N GLY A 5 -8.23 25.36 -21.00
CA GLY A 5 -7.01 25.39 -21.81
C GLY A 5 -6.05 24.22 -21.58
N PHE A 6 -6.48 23.14 -20.93
CA PHE A 6 -5.66 21.94 -20.71
C PHE A 6 -6.05 20.81 -21.66
N ASN A 7 -5.04 20.20 -22.27
CA ASN A 7 -5.18 19.01 -23.13
C ASN A 7 -4.92 17.71 -22.35
N ASP A 8 -4.05 17.77 -21.34
CA ASP A 8 -3.60 16.63 -20.54
C ASP A 8 -4.23 16.64 -19.14
N LEU A 9 -4.64 15.47 -18.66
CA LEU A 9 -5.21 15.28 -17.33
C LEU A 9 -4.19 15.64 -16.27
N THR A 10 -2.96 15.14 -16.41
CA THR A 10 -1.87 15.37 -15.46
C THR A 10 -1.60 16.86 -15.24
N ASP A 11 -1.55 17.66 -16.32
CA ASP A 11 -1.34 19.11 -16.24
C ASP A 11 -2.53 19.83 -15.60
N TRP A 12 -3.75 19.43 -15.95
CA TRP A 12 -4.95 19.99 -15.35
C TRP A 12 -5.00 19.72 -13.83
N VAL A 13 -4.67 18.50 -13.41
CA VAL A 13 -4.69 18.11 -12.00
C VAL A 13 -3.66 18.89 -11.19
N VAL A 14 -2.40 18.98 -11.63
CA VAL A 14 -1.36 19.71 -10.89
C VAL A 14 -1.58 21.23 -10.90
N HIS A 15 -2.26 21.77 -11.91
CA HIS A 15 -2.70 23.16 -11.89
C HIS A 15 -3.83 23.41 -10.89
N LYS A 16 -4.73 22.44 -10.72
CA LYS A 16 -5.93 22.60 -9.90
C LYS A 16 -5.70 22.29 -8.42
N TYR A 17 -4.76 21.40 -8.11
CA TYR A 17 -4.54 20.83 -6.79
C TYR A 17 -3.08 20.92 -6.37
N SER A 18 -2.84 20.92 -5.06
CA SER A 18 -1.50 20.63 -4.52
C SER A 18 -1.05 19.24 -4.97
N ILE A 19 0.26 18.95 -5.00
CA ILE A 19 0.75 17.59 -5.36
C ILE A 19 0.13 16.50 -4.48
N ARG A 20 -0.06 16.79 -3.19
CA ARG A 20 -0.73 15.89 -2.24
C ARG A 20 -2.16 15.56 -2.68
N ASP A 21 -2.95 16.58 -2.99
CA ASP A 21 -4.35 16.39 -3.35
C ASP A 21 -4.51 15.90 -4.79
N ALA A 22 -3.56 16.23 -5.68
CA ALA A 22 -3.43 15.68 -7.03
C ALA A 22 -3.18 14.17 -7.00
N ALA A 23 -2.23 13.70 -6.17
CA ALA A 23 -1.94 12.29 -6.00
C ALA A 23 -3.17 11.54 -5.45
N LEU A 24 -3.88 12.11 -4.47
CA LEU A 24 -5.13 11.54 -3.98
C LEU A 24 -6.22 11.51 -5.05
N PHE A 25 -6.40 12.60 -5.81
CA PHE A 25 -7.40 12.67 -6.89
C PHE A 25 -7.15 11.59 -7.93
N LEU A 26 -5.89 11.40 -8.36
CA LEU A 26 -5.51 10.36 -9.32
C LEU A 26 -5.63 8.95 -8.72
N ASP A 27 -5.38 8.78 -7.42
CA ASP A 27 -5.63 7.51 -6.73
C ASP A 27 -7.14 7.17 -6.71
N GLN A 28 -8.00 8.16 -6.45
CA GLN A 28 -9.45 8.02 -6.56
C GLN A 28 -9.91 7.77 -7.99
N TRP A 29 -9.33 8.46 -8.97
CA TRP A 29 -9.60 8.22 -10.39
C TRP A 29 -9.24 6.79 -10.78
N GLY A 30 -8.08 6.31 -10.33
CA GLY A 30 -7.63 4.93 -10.54
C GLY A 30 -8.58 3.88 -10.00
N SER A 31 -9.35 4.24 -8.96
CA SER A 31 -10.36 3.36 -8.40
C SER A 31 -11.55 3.15 -9.31
N LEU A 32 -11.76 3.93 -10.38
CA LEU A 32 -12.89 3.76 -11.30
C LEU A 32 -12.84 2.37 -11.97
N GLU A 33 -11.64 1.98 -12.40
CA GLU A 33 -11.37 0.64 -12.89
C GLU A 33 -11.12 -0.35 -11.75
N GLY A 34 -11.21 -1.63 -12.09
CA GLY A 34 -11.08 -2.72 -11.14
C GLY A 34 -9.72 -3.35 -11.06
N HIS A 35 -9.64 -4.32 -10.15
CA HIS A 35 -8.59 -5.31 -10.25
C HIS A 35 -8.75 -6.11 -11.56
N PRO A 36 -7.70 -6.20 -12.40
CA PRO A 36 -7.81 -6.75 -13.76
C PRO A 36 -8.19 -8.24 -13.79
N TYR A 37 -7.88 -8.99 -12.72
CA TYR A 37 -8.11 -10.43 -12.66
C TYR A 37 -9.35 -10.88 -11.85
N TYR A 38 -9.84 -10.09 -10.89
CA TYR A 38 -10.93 -10.55 -10.02
C TYR A 38 -12.28 -10.28 -10.70
N PRO A 39 -13.18 -11.26 -10.85
CA PRO A 39 -14.48 -11.04 -11.48
C PRO A 39 -15.41 -10.14 -10.65
N THR A 40 -15.24 -10.11 -9.33
CA THR A 40 -16.10 -9.38 -8.37
C THR A 40 -15.43 -8.10 -7.83
N TRP A 41 -14.57 -7.49 -8.64
CA TRP A 41 -13.68 -6.37 -8.27
C TRP A 41 -14.36 -5.14 -7.65
N LYS A 42 -15.60 -4.80 -8.03
CA LYS A 42 -16.41 -3.73 -7.38
C LYS A 42 -17.42 -4.22 -6.36
N SER A 43 -17.53 -5.53 -6.14
CA SER A 43 -18.54 -6.05 -5.25
C SER A 43 -18.30 -5.55 -3.82
N ARG A 44 -19.36 -5.03 -3.21
CA ARG A 44 -19.40 -4.61 -1.80
C ARG A 44 -20.65 -5.19 -1.17
N PRO A 45 -20.69 -6.52 -1.00
CA PRO A 45 -21.83 -7.18 -0.38
C PRO A 45 -22.18 -6.50 0.95
N ASN A 46 -23.47 -6.39 1.23
CA ASN A 46 -24.06 -5.80 2.44
C ASN A 46 -23.96 -4.26 2.55
N MET A 47 -23.35 -3.56 1.59
CA MET A 47 -23.42 -2.09 1.52
C MET A 47 -24.60 -1.65 0.65
N LYS A 48 -25.45 -0.75 1.16
CA LYS A 48 -26.55 -0.16 0.37
C LYS A 48 -25.98 0.80 -0.67
N ALA A 49 -26.67 0.99 -1.80
CA ALA A 49 -26.23 1.89 -2.88
C ALA A 49 -25.92 3.31 -2.39
N LYS A 50 -26.71 3.84 -1.44
CA LYS A 50 -26.46 5.15 -0.82
C LYS A 50 -25.14 5.20 -0.04
N ASP A 51 -24.77 4.11 0.63
CA ASP A 51 -23.54 4.03 1.43
C ASP A 51 -22.34 3.87 0.50
N VAL A 52 -22.51 3.11 -0.59
CA VAL A 52 -21.53 3.09 -1.68
C VAL A 52 -21.29 4.52 -2.16
N MET A 53 -22.30 5.24 -2.64
CA MET A 53 -22.10 6.62 -3.11
C MET A 53 -21.46 7.55 -2.05
N ALA A 54 -21.85 7.41 -0.79
CA ALA A 54 -21.37 8.26 0.30
C ALA A 54 -19.91 8.00 0.72
N TYR A 55 -19.38 6.80 0.49
CA TYR A 55 -18.09 6.39 1.07
C TYR A 55 -17.04 5.96 0.03
N SER A 56 -17.39 5.87 -1.26
CA SER A 56 -16.43 5.36 -2.24
C SER A 56 -15.52 6.43 -2.84
N PRO A 57 -14.25 6.08 -3.14
CA PRO A 57 -13.34 6.95 -3.88
C PRO A 57 -13.86 7.31 -5.28
N GLU A 58 -14.61 6.43 -5.94
CA GLU A 58 -15.18 6.66 -7.28
C GLU A 58 -16.10 7.89 -7.37
N PHE A 59 -16.71 8.27 -6.25
CA PHE A 59 -17.63 9.40 -6.17
C PHE A 59 -16.95 10.66 -5.61
N ASN A 60 -15.62 10.66 -5.46
CA ASN A 60 -14.86 11.73 -4.79
C ASN A 60 -15.47 12.02 -3.40
N ALA A 61 -15.85 10.94 -2.69
CA ALA A 61 -16.54 11.03 -1.41
C ALA A 61 -15.69 11.78 -0.37
N THR A 62 -16.36 12.58 0.46
CA THR A 62 -15.82 13.10 1.71
C THR A 62 -16.41 12.30 2.86
N VAL A 63 -15.56 11.73 3.70
CA VAL A 63 -15.92 10.81 4.76
C VAL A 63 -15.45 11.37 6.10
N ASN A 64 -16.39 11.59 7.01
CA ASN A 64 -16.12 12.06 8.36
C ASN A 64 -15.87 10.86 9.27
N LEU A 65 -14.63 10.69 9.71
CA LEU A 65 -14.25 9.67 10.67
C LEU A 65 -14.57 10.15 12.07
N THR A 66 -15.14 9.28 12.89
CA THR A 66 -15.32 9.57 14.31
C THR A 66 -14.05 9.19 15.06
N VAL A 67 -13.37 10.16 15.69
CA VAL A 67 -12.16 9.90 16.47
C VAL A 67 -12.59 9.39 17.85
N ALA A 68 -12.89 8.10 17.94
CA ALA A 68 -13.24 7.42 19.19
C ALA A 68 -12.05 7.38 20.15
N ALA A 69 -12.29 6.97 21.39
CA ALA A 69 -11.26 6.75 22.41
C ALA A 69 -11.31 5.32 22.92
N LEU A 70 -10.19 4.61 22.81
CA LEU A 70 -9.99 3.27 23.38
C LEU A 70 -9.17 3.37 24.67
N ARG A 71 -9.60 2.70 25.75
CA ARG A 71 -8.87 2.71 27.02
C ARG A 71 -7.45 2.16 26.83
N ARG A 72 -6.46 2.89 27.34
CA ARG A 72 -5.04 2.65 27.02
C ARG A 72 -4.53 1.28 27.51
N ASP A 73 -5.02 0.79 28.64
CA ASP A 73 -4.70 -0.53 29.20
C ASP A 73 -5.34 -1.69 28.41
N MET A 74 -6.36 -1.41 27.58
CA MET A 74 -7.09 -2.38 26.75
C MET A 74 -6.63 -2.35 25.29
N ALA A 75 -5.39 -1.96 25.06
CA ALA A 75 -4.81 -1.83 23.73
C ALA A 75 -3.40 -2.43 23.65
N TYR A 76 -3.09 -2.98 22.48
CA TYR A 76 -1.73 -3.16 22.04
C TYR A 76 -1.32 -2.00 21.13
N ILE A 77 -0.06 -1.58 21.26
CA ILE A 77 0.50 -0.48 20.49
C ILE A 77 1.86 -0.90 19.93
N GLU A 78 2.04 -0.70 18.63
CA GLU A 78 3.33 -0.74 17.96
C GLU A 78 3.66 0.65 17.43
N ALA A 79 4.81 1.20 17.79
CA ALA A 79 5.17 2.57 17.43
C ALA A 79 6.64 2.66 17.06
N LEU A 80 6.95 3.51 16.09
CA LEU A 80 8.34 3.80 15.73
C LEU A 80 9.06 4.61 16.82
N PRO A 81 10.41 4.55 16.88
CA PRO A 81 11.16 5.24 17.94
C PRO A 81 10.92 6.75 18.04
N HIS A 82 10.60 7.43 16.93
CA HIS A 82 10.30 8.87 16.96
C HIS A 82 8.92 9.18 17.56
N VAL A 83 8.04 8.18 17.68
CA VAL A 83 6.73 8.26 18.34
C VAL A 83 6.90 8.00 19.84
N ALA A 84 7.75 8.78 20.50
CA ALA A 84 8.11 8.58 21.91
C ALA A 84 6.90 8.76 22.86
N ASN A 85 5.97 9.66 22.53
CA ASN A 85 4.72 9.84 23.24
C ASN A 85 3.58 9.94 22.22
N ILE A 86 2.66 8.98 22.27
CA ILE A 86 1.57 8.85 21.29
C ILE A 86 0.61 10.05 21.32
N HIS A 87 0.31 10.61 22.50
CA HIS A 87 -0.60 11.74 22.61
C HIS A 87 0.03 13.02 22.04
N LEU A 88 1.31 13.27 22.37
CA LEU A 88 2.05 14.40 21.79
C LEU A 88 2.21 14.21 20.27
N TRP A 89 2.53 13.01 19.83
CA TRP A 89 2.62 12.69 18.41
C TRP A 89 1.27 12.92 17.71
N PHE A 90 0.15 12.48 18.30
CA PHE A 90 -1.18 12.67 17.72
C PHE A 90 -1.53 14.16 17.62
N LEU A 91 -1.26 14.96 18.67
CA LEU A 91 -1.42 16.42 18.63
C LEU A 91 -0.52 17.08 17.57
N GLN A 92 0.66 16.53 17.27
CA GLN A 92 1.52 17.05 16.21
C GLN A 92 1.01 16.67 14.81
N GLN A 93 0.58 15.42 14.62
CA GLN A 93 0.10 14.93 13.34
C GLN A 93 -1.30 15.43 13.00
N PHE A 94 -2.08 15.78 14.01
CA PHE A 94 -3.49 16.14 13.91
C PHE A 94 -3.83 17.31 14.86
N PRO A 95 -3.30 18.53 14.65
CA PRO A 95 -3.31 19.58 15.68
C PRO A 95 -4.70 20.01 16.15
N LEU A 96 -5.60 20.34 15.21
CA LEU A 96 -6.92 20.83 15.55
C LEU A 96 -7.79 19.71 16.15
N ILE A 97 -7.87 18.57 15.47
CA ILE A 97 -8.72 17.45 15.91
C ILE A 97 -8.17 16.79 17.18
N GLY A 98 -6.84 16.77 17.36
CA GLY A 98 -6.19 16.30 18.57
C GLY A 98 -6.53 17.17 19.78
N GLN A 99 -6.53 18.50 19.63
CA GLN A 99 -6.97 19.41 20.69
C GLN A 99 -8.47 19.19 21.01
N GLN A 100 -9.32 19.12 19.99
CA GLN A 100 -10.75 18.84 20.16
C GLN A 100 -11.00 17.51 20.88
N TRP A 101 -10.19 16.49 20.59
CA TRP A 101 -10.29 15.17 21.22
C TRP A 101 -9.90 15.23 22.71
N CYS A 102 -8.83 15.95 23.05
CA CYS A 102 -8.45 16.19 24.44
C CYS A 102 -9.54 16.95 25.21
N ASP A 103 -10.10 18.02 24.61
CA ASP A 103 -11.15 18.83 25.22
C ASP A 103 -12.43 18.00 25.44
N TRP A 104 -12.80 17.16 24.46
CA TRP A 104 -13.95 16.26 24.54
C TRP A 104 -13.82 15.23 25.68
N LEU A 105 -12.64 14.66 25.90
CA LEU A 105 -12.39 13.79 27.06
C LEU A 105 -12.41 14.57 28.38
N GLY A 106 -11.80 15.75 28.40
CA GLY A 106 -11.77 16.60 29.59
C GLY A 106 -13.15 17.06 30.05
N GLN A 107 -14.05 17.38 29.11
CA GLN A 107 -15.46 17.72 29.40
C GLN A 107 -16.24 16.57 30.04
N GLN A 108 -15.79 15.32 29.85
CA GLN A 108 -16.35 14.13 30.48
C GLN A 108 -15.64 13.76 31.79
N GLY A 109 -14.72 14.60 32.28
CA GLY A 109 -13.92 14.33 33.47
C GLY A 109 -12.88 13.22 33.29
N ARG A 110 -12.50 12.89 32.04
CA ARG A 110 -11.53 11.85 31.72
C ARG A 110 -10.16 12.45 31.43
N ASP A 111 -9.10 11.81 31.94
CA ASP A 111 -7.71 12.16 31.61
C ASP A 111 -7.34 11.62 30.22
N PRO A 112 -7.03 12.48 29.23
CA PRO A 112 -6.62 12.04 27.88
C PRO A 112 -5.44 11.06 27.86
N GLN A 113 -4.56 11.06 28.88
CA GLN A 113 -3.44 10.11 28.93
C GLN A 113 -3.85 8.65 29.16
N GLN A 114 -5.08 8.41 29.63
CA GLN A 114 -5.63 7.07 29.86
C GLN A 114 -6.36 6.50 28.62
N TRP A 115 -6.36 7.24 27.51
CA TRP A 115 -7.11 6.90 26.31
C TRP A 115 -6.24 7.02 25.08
N LEU A 116 -6.55 6.23 24.05
CA LEU A 116 -5.87 6.27 22.76
C LEU A 116 -6.85 6.70 21.68
N PRO A 117 -6.43 7.57 20.74
CA PRO A 117 -7.27 7.93 19.61
C PRO A 117 -7.47 6.72 18.70
N LEU A 118 -8.72 6.36 18.46
CA LEU A 118 -9.12 5.27 17.58
C LEU A 118 -10.13 5.80 16.55
N PRO A 119 -9.70 6.39 15.43
CA PRO A 119 -10.63 6.79 14.38
C PRO A 119 -11.42 5.60 13.85
N ILE A 120 -12.72 5.78 13.63
CA ILE A 120 -13.63 4.73 13.14
C ILE A 120 -14.35 5.22 11.89
N HIS A 121 -14.38 4.38 10.85
CA HIS A 121 -15.11 4.66 9.62
C HIS A 121 -16.62 4.70 9.91
N PRO A 122 -17.38 5.71 9.44
CA PRO A 122 -18.79 5.89 9.82
C PRO A 122 -19.69 4.72 9.43
N TRP A 123 -19.44 4.06 8.30
CA TRP A 123 -20.15 2.83 7.96
C TRP A 123 -19.88 1.71 8.97
N HIS A 124 -18.61 1.52 9.35
CA HIS A 124 -18.18 0.48 10.31
C HIS A 124 -18.73 0.75 11.70
N LEU A 125 -18.73 2.02 12.12
CA LEU A 125 -19.31 2.46 13.38
C LEU A 125 -20.78 2.02 13.50
N ASN A 126 -21.57 2.31 12.46
CA ASN A 126 -23.02 2.12 12.49
C ASN A 126 -23.48 0.69 12.18
N HIS A 127 -22.70 -0.10 11.43
CA HIS A 127 -23.11 -1.45 10.99
C HIS A 127 -22.33 -2.58 11.67
N TRP A 128 -21.30 -2.26 12.47
CA TRP A 128 -20.51 -3.26 13.15
C TRP A 128 -20.20 -2.86 14.60
N VAL A 129 -19.54 -1.72 14.84
CA VAL A 129 -19.02 -1.38 16.17
C VAL A 129 -20.13 -1.26 17.22
N LYS A 130 -21.22 -0.53 16.93
CA LYS A 130 -22.32 -0.34 17.88
C LYS A 130 -22.99 -1.64 18.34
N GLU A 131 -22.96 -2.68 17.50
CA GLU A 131 -23.59 -3.97 17.79
C GLU A 131 -22.56 -4.97 18.34
N GLN A 132 -21.44 -5.14 17.65
CA GLN A 132 -20.44 -6.17 17.92
C GLN A 132 -19.45 -5.78 19.03
N ALA A 133 -19.34 -4.49 19.37
CA ALA A 133 -18.53 -3.98 20.48
C ALA A 133 -19.41 -3.32 21.57
N ALA A 134 -20.69 -3.69 21.66
CA ALA A 134 -21.64 -3.10 22.59
C ALA A 134 -21.18 -3.21 24.06
N GLU A 135 -20.62 -4.37 24.45
CA GLU A 135 -20.08 -4.59 25.79
C GLU A 135 -18.91 -3.65 26.09
N LEU A 136 -17.97 -3.48 25.14
CA LEU A 136 -16.85 -2.54 25.30
C LEU A 136 -17.31 -1.09 25.44
N ILE A 137 -18.42 -0.73 24.79
CA ILE A 137 -19.02 0.61 24.91
C ILE A 137 -19.69 0.77 26.27
N GLN A 138 -20.47 -0.22 26.69
CA GLN A 138 -21.19 -0.24 27.97
C GLN A 138 -20.22 -0.18 29.17
N ASP A 139 -19.10 -0.91 29.08
CA ASP A 139 -18.07 -0.97 30.12
C ASP A 139 -17.09 0.22 30.09
N GLU A 140 -17.36 1.22 29.24
CA GLU A 140 -16.50 2.39 29.02
C GLU A 140 -15.05 2.00 28.71
N ILE A 141 -14.87 0.96 27.91
CA ILE A 141 -13.57 0.61 27.31
C ILE A 141 -13.41 1.34 25.98
N LEU A 142 -14.51 1.57 25.25
CA LEU A 142 -14.55 2.27 23.97
C LEU A 142 -15.60 3.39 23.98
N LEU A 143 -15.16 4.63 23.83
CA LEU A 143 -16.03 5.80 23.71
C LEU A 143 -16.16 6.20 22.25
N ILE A 144 -17.39 6.24 21.72
CA ILE A 144 -17.64 6.33 20.28
C ILE A 144 -18.16 7.68 19.78
N ASP A 145 -18.32 8.68 20.65
CA ASP A 145 -18.94 9.98 20.31
C ASP A 145 -17.92 11.13 20.23
N GLY A 146 -16.68 10.79 19.84
CA GLY A 146 -15.59 11.76 19.69
C GLY A 146 -15.77 12.72 18.50
N PRO A 147 -14.85 13.69 18.36
CA PRO A 147 -14.92 14.68 17.30
C PRO A 147 -14.73 14.05 15.91
N GLN A 148 -15.18 14.76 14.87
CA GLN A 148 -15.16 14.27 13.50
C GLN A 148 -13.93 14.78 12.73
N LEU A 149 -13.20 13.87 12.11
CA LEU A 149 -12.10 14.16 11.20
C LEU A 149 -12.58 14.03 9.75
N GLU A 150 -12.62 15.14 9.01
CA GLU A 150 -12.97 15.13 7.59
C GLU A 150 -11.83 14.54 6.76
N THR A 151 -12.14 13.53 5.94
CA THR A 151 -11.17 12.81 5.12
C THR A 151 -11.70 12.47 3.75
N LYS A 152 -10.82 12.00 2.87
CA LYS A 152 -11.16 11.38 1.60
C LYS A 152 -10.58 9.97 1.51
N PRO A 153 -11.34 8.99 1.00
CA PRO A 153 -10.85 7.63 0.83
C PRO A 153 -9.90 7.56 -0.36
N THR A 154 -8.82 6.80 -0.19
CA THR A 154 -7.98 6.28 -1.30
C THR A 154 -8.70 5.14 -2.02
N MET A 155 -8.11 4.60 -3.10
CA MET A 155 -8.63 3.43 -3.82
C MET A 155 -8.78 2.17 -2.95
N SER A 156 -8.14 2.13 -1.77
CA SER A 156 -8.34 1.04 -0.79
C SER A 156 -9.68 1.10 -0.07
N PHE A 157 -10.46 2.17 -0.26
CA PHE A 157 -11.70 2.50 0.47
C PHE A 157 -11.50 2.86 1.96
N ARG A 158 -10.57 2.18 2.65
CA ARG A 158 -10.39 2.25 4.11
C ARG A 158 -9.14 2.99 4.58
N THR A 159 -8.25 3.37 3.68
CA THR A 159 -7.16 4.30 3.98
C THR A 159 -7.60 5.70 3.59
N MET A 160 -7.61 6.59 4.58
CA MET A 160 -8.22 7.90 4.53
C MET A 160 -7.12 8.97 4.60
N LEU A 161 -7.18 9.96 3.72
CA LEU A 161 -6.33 11.15 3.78
C LEU A 161 -7.17 12.33 4.29
N PRO A 162 -6.78 13.02 5.38
CA PRO A 162 -7.47 14.22 5.84
C PRO A 162 -7.54 15.30 4.75
N THR A 163 -8.65 16.04 4.67
CA THR A 163 -8.80 17.12 3.68
C THR A 163 -7.91 18.32 4.01
N ASP A 164 -7.77 18.63 5.29
CA ASP A 164 -6.83 19.65 5.76
C ASP A 164 -5.38 19.10 5.78
N ALA A 165 -4.51 19.75 5.00
CA ALA A 165 -3.10 19.41 4.83
C ALA A 165 -2.21 19.77 6.04
N THR A 166 -2.75 20.44 7.06
CA THR A 166 -2.09 20.53 8.37
C THR A 166 -1.98 19.17 9.05
N ASN A 167 -2.84 18.21 8.69
CA ASN A 167 -2.76 16.84 9.17
C ASN A 167 -1.77 16.03 8.34
N LYS A 168 -0.85 15.34 9.04
CA LYS A 168 0.39 14.76 8.47
C LYS A 168 0.43 13.23 8.44
N ALA A 169 -0.73 12.60 8.63
CA ALA A 169 -0.86 11.15 8.55
C ALA A 169 -2.14 10.70 7.85
N PHE A 170 -2.01 9.69 6.99
CA PHE A 170 -3.12 8.85 6.56
C PHE A 170 -3.63 8.01 7.72
N VAL A 171 -4.91 7.68 7.69
CA VAL A 171 -5.60 6.84 8.66
C VAL A 171 -6.08 5.57 7.97
N LYS A 172 -5.44 4.43 8.21
CA LYS A 172 -5.82 3.12 7.67
C LYS A 172 -6.68 2.38 8.69
N LEU A 173 -7.88 2.00 8.26
CA LEU A 173 -8.94 1.49 9.13
C LEU A 173 -9.38 0.08 8.76
N PRO A 174 -9.92 -0.70 9.70
CA PRO A 174 -10.73 -1.84 9.38
C PRO A 174 -12.12 -1.38 8.93
N ILE A 175 -12.74 -2.19 8.08
CA ILE A 175 -14.16 -2.10 7.77
C ILE A 175 -14.68 -3.53 7.60
N ALA A 176 -15.78 -3.87 8.27
CA ALA A 176 -16.40 -5.19 8.20
C ALA A 176 -17.18 -5.42 6.89
N VAL A 177 -16.52 -5.18 5.77
CA VAL A 177 -17.03 -5.41 4.42
C VAL A 177 -16.07 -6.34 3.70
N TRP A 178 -16.64 -7.36 3.06
CA TRP A 178 -15.90 -8.17 2.12
C TRP A 178 -15.70 -7.38 0.83
N MET A 179 -14.47 -7.17 0.41
CA MET A 179 -14.19 -6.51 -0.87
C MET A 179 -13.17 -7.33 -1.64
N THR A 180 -13.45 -7.59 -2.91
CA THR A 180 -12.66 -8.50 -3.76
C THR A 180 -12.53 -9.89 -3.12
N SER A 181 -11.35 -10.21 -2.58
CA SER A 181 -11.00 -11.51 -2.03
C SER A 181 -11.00 -11.61 -0.52
N GLU A 182 -11.12 -10.51 0.22
CA GLU A 182 -10.86 -10.52 1.66
C GLU A 182 -11.85 -9.66 2.43
N MET A 183 -12.10 -10.08 3.67
CA MET A 183 -12.66 -9.21 4.69
C MET A 183 -11.68 -8.07 4.96
N ARG A 184 -12.12 -6.81 4.85
CA ARG A 184 -11.28 -5.61 5.05
C ARG A 184 -11.00 -5.29 6.52
N SER A 185 -10.71 -6.31 7.32
CA SER A 185 -10.16 -6.22 8.68
C SER A 185 -8.69 -5.80 8.68
N LEU A 186 -8.17 -5.33 9.82
CA LEU A 186 -6.74 -5.11 10.04
C LEU A 186 -6.21 -6.13 11.03
N GLN A 187 -5.64 -7.22 10.54
CA GLN A 187 -5.13 -8.29 11.40
C GLN A 187 -4.00 -7.79 12.31
N ALA A 188 -3.85 -8.40 13.49
CA ALA A 188 -2.79 -8.07 14.44
C ALA A 188 -1.40 -8.07 13.78
N LYS A 189 -1.10 -9.03 12.89
CA LYS A 189 0.15 -9.03 12.11
C LYS A 189 0.46 -7.69 11.44
N SER A 190 -0.54 -7.00 10.90
CA SER A 190 -0.34 -5.73 10.21
C SER A 190 -0.04 -4.60 11.18
N ILE A 191 -0.60 -4.66 12.39
CA ILE A 191 -0.34 -3.72 13.48
C ILE A 191 1.08 -3.87 14.02
N HIS A 192 1.53 -5.11 14.23
CA HIS A 192 2.88 -5.40 14.70
C HIS A 192 3.94 -5.17 13.60
N MET A 193 3.74 -5.75 12.41
CA MET A 193 4.77 -5.79 11.38
C MET A 193 4.83 -4.51 10.55
N GLY A 194 3.73 -3.77 10.42
CA GLY A 194 3.68 -2.52 9.65
C GLY A 194 4.74 -1.53 10.10
N PRO A 195 4.73 -1.06 11.36
CA PRO A 195 5.77 -0.17 11.88
C PRO A 195 7.17 -0.80 11.86
N ARG A 196 7.32 -2.06 12.29
CA ARG A 196 8.65 -2.73 12.34
C ARG A 196 9.33 -2.82 10.97
N ILE A 197 8.59 -3.25 9.93
CA ILE A 197 9.11 -3.30 8.56
C ILE A 197 9.37 -1.89 8.04
N SER A 198 8.50 -0.93 8.37
CA SER A 198 8.71 0.46 7.96
C SER A 198 9.99 1.05 8.58
N GLN A 199 10.33 0.72 9.83
CA GLN A 199 11.58 1.11 10.48
C GLN A 199 12.80 0.52 9.78
N LEU A 200 12.73 -0.77 9.47
CA LEU A 200 13.79 -1.50 8.80
C LEU A 200 14.07 -0.91 7.41
N ILE A 201 13.01 -0.68 6.63
CA ILE A 201 13.10 -0.07 5.30
C ILE A 201 13.67 1.35 5.39
N ASP A 202 13.21 2.19 6.33
CA ASP A 202 13.74 3.56 6.50
C ASP A 202 15.24 3.55 6.84
N THR A 203 15.69 2.57 7.63
CA THR A 203 17.11 2.40 7.98
C THR A 203 17.94 1.97 6.78
N ILE A 204 17.46 0.97 6.02
CA ILE A 204 18.12 0.49 4.79
C ILE A 204 18.18 1.60 3.75
N LEU A 205 17.08 2.34 3.53
CA LEU A 205 17.03 3.44 2.58
C LEU A 205 18.05 4.53 2.91
N LYS A 206 18.22 4.89 4.19
CA LYS A 206 19.27 5.82 4.61
C LYS A 206 20.67 5.32 4.27
N GLN A 207 20.95 4.04 4.49
CA GLN A 207 22.24 3.43 4.18
C GLN A 207 22.51 3.36 2.66
N GLU A 208 21.50 2.97 1.89
CA GLU A 208 21.56 2.85 0.42
C GLU A 208 21.37 4.19 -0.31
N LYS A 209 21.31 5.31 0.42
CA LYS A 209 21.03 6.65 -0.13
C LYS A 209 19.79 6.65 -1.03
N ASN A 210 18.73 6.01 -0.55
CA ASN A 210 17.46 5.81 -1.23
C ASN A 210 17.59 5.12 -2.60
N PHE A 211 18.58 4.25 -2.77
CA PHE A 211 18.94 3.64 -4.06
C PHE A 211 19.12 4.71 -5.14
N HIS A 212 20.09 5.60 -4.94
CA HIS A 212 20.32 6.77 -5.81
C HIS A 212 19.12 7.73 -5.90
N GLY A 213 18.33 7.83 -4.83
CA GLY A 213 17.13 8.68 -4.80
C GLY A 213 15.93 8.10 -5.57
N LYS A 214 15.97 6.81 -5.95
CA LYS A 214 14.94 6.15 -6.77
C LYS A 214 13.84 5.46 -5.96
N LEU A 215 14.03 5.19 -4.67
CA LEU A 215 12.99 4.61 -3.81
C LEU A 215 12.61 5.54 -2.66
N GLU A 216 11.32 5.80 -2.54
CA GLU A 216 10.68 6.46 -1.41
C GLU A 216 9.67 5.51 -0.73
N SER A 217 9.33 5.80 0.54
CA SER A 217 8.47 4.96 1.36
C SER A 217 7.45 5.79 2.13
N LEU A 218 6.16 5.40 2.09
CA LEU A 218 5.15 5.90 3.02
C LEU A 218 5.14 5.05 4.30
N ARG A 219 5.98 5.44 5.25
CA ARG A 219 6.22 4.74 6.52
C ARG A 219 4.96 4.66 7.38
N GLU A 220 4.70 3.48 7.96
CA GLU A 220 3.65 3.30 8.97
C GLU A 220 4.26 3.62 10.36
N ASP A 221 3.83 4.74 10.96
CA ASP A 221 4.46 5.29 12.15
C ASP A 221 3.92 4.68 13.46
N LEU A 222 2.63 4.32 13.46
CA LEU A 222 1.90 3.90 14.65
C LEU A 222 0.78 2.94 14.27
N GLY A 223 0.70 1.81 14.97
CA GLY A 223 -0.40 0.87 14.91
C GLY A 223 -1.01 0.65 16.31
N ILE A 224 -2.34 0.67 16.39
CA ILE A 224 -3.09 0.44 17.64
C ILE A 224 -4.17 -0.60 17.35
N HIS A 225 -4.35 -1.57 18.25
CA HIS A 225 -5.53 -2.44 18.25
C HIS A 225 -6.01 -2.76 19.66
N TYR A 226 -7.30 -3.04 19.78
CA TYR A 226 -7.87 -3.57 21.03
C TYR A 226 -7.22 -4.89 21.41
N ARG A 227 -6.77 -5.00 22.67
CA ARG A 227 -6.32 -6.24 23.28
C ARG A 227 -6.65 -6.20 24.76
N HIS A 228 -7.40 -7.19 25.24
CA HIS A 228 -7.86 -7.23 26.62
C HIS A 228 -6.68 -7.26 27.62
N ALA A 229 -6.71 -6.41 28.65
CA ALA A 229 -5.59 -6.22 29.58
C ALA A 229 -5.18 -7.51 30.32
N ILE A 230 -6.15 -8.32 30.75
CA ILE A 230 -5.92 -9.54 31.54
C ILE A 230 -5.89 -10.79 30.64
N GLU A 231 -6.99 -11.06 29.93
CA GLU A 231 -7.14 -12.26 29.08
C GLU A 231 -6.23 -12.27 27.85
N GLN A 232 -5.68 -11.11 27.45
CA GLN A 232 -4.90 -10.92 26.24
C GLN A 232 -5.65 -11.30 24.95
N ASP A 233 -6.98 -11.41 24.99
CA ASP A 233 -7.80 -11.60 23.79
C ASP A 233 -7.76 -10.35 22.90
N ASP A 234 -7.40 -10.56 21.64
CA ASP A 234 -7.31 -9.55 20.58
C ASP A 234 -8.29 -9.81 19.42
N SER A 235 -9.23 -10.75 19.59
CA SER A 235 -10.15 -11.21 18.54
C SER A 235 -10.95 -10.08 17.89
N ALA A 236 -11.38 -9.10 18.69
CA ALA A 236 -12.05 -7.88 18.25
C ALA A 236 -11.09 -6.82 17.69
N GLY A 237 -9.80 -6.88 18.03
CA GLY A 237 -8.76 -5.95 17.59
C GLY A 237 -8.64 -5.84 16.08
N ARG A 238 -8.95 -6.91 15.34
CA ARG A 238 -8.99 -6.85 13.86
C ARG A 238 -10.05 -5.93 13.27
N PHE A 239 -11.04 -5.54 14.06
CA PHE A 239 -12.11 -4.60 13.71
C PHE A 239 -12.12 -3.33 14.58
N LEU A 240 -11.30 -3.28 15.63
CA LEU A 240 -11.07 -2.12 16.50
C LEU A 240 -9.58 -1.80 16.51
N SER A 241 -9.10 -1.24 15.39
CA SER A 241 -7.69 -0.92 15.18
C SER A 241 -7.51 0.24 14.21
N VAL A 242 -6.31 0.79 14.20
CA VAL A 242 -5.89 1.85 13.27
C VAL A 242 -4.39 1.72 13.00
N VAL A 243 -4.00 2.00 11.76
CA VAL A 243 -2.60 2.27 11.41
C VAL A 243 -2.50 3.69 10.87
N PHE A 244 -1.56 4.47 11.40
CA PHE A 244 -1.24 5.79 10.90
C PHE A 244 0.04 5.75 10.06
N ARG A 245 -0.04 6.34 8.87
CA ARG A 245 1.04 6.34 7.88
C ARG A 245 1.40 7.77 7.50
N CYS A 246 2.67 8.12 7.44
CA CYS A 246 3.09 9.50 7.16
C CYS A 246 2.69 9.97 5.75
N THR A 247 2.63 11.29 5.56
CA THR A 247 2.37 11.94 4.26
C THR A 247 3.61 12.52 3.61
N ASN A 248 4.81 12.31 4.15
CA ASN A 248 6.03 13.03 3.75
C ASN A 248 6.30 13.00 2.24
N SER A 249 6.15 11.85 1.56
CA SER A 249 6.36 11.78 0.09
C SER A 249 5.30 12.51 -0.74
N TYR A 250 4.22 13.00 -0.13
CA TYR A 250 3.21 13.84 -0.78
C TYR A 250 3.48 15.34 -0.53
N GLU A 251 4.32 15.66 0.46
CA GLU A 251 4.67 17.02 0.87
C GLU A 251 5.97 17.43 0.18
N ARG A 252 5.87 17.68 -1.13
CA ARG A 252 7.03 17.86 -2.00
C ARG A 252 6.95 19.10 -2.86
N SER A 253 8.13 19.60 -3.24
CA SER A 253 8.33 20.78 -4.09
C SER A 253 9.21 20.51 -5.32
N ASP A 254 9.56 19.25 -5.57
CA ASP A 254 10.33 18.82 -6.75
C ASP A 254 9.46 18.63 -8.01
N ASN A 255 8.19 19.04 -7.94
CA ASN A 255 7.18 18.95 -9.00
C ASN A 255 6.92 17.54 -9.55
N LEU A 256 7.42 16.49 -8.87
CA LEU A 256 7.10 15.12 -9.23
C LEU A 256 5.66 14.80 -8.82
N LEU A 257 4.91 14.17 -9.72
CA LEU A 257 3.52 13.77 -9.49
C LEU A 257 3.46 12.26 -9.17
N PRO A 258 3.11 11.86 -7.93
CA PRO A 258 2.87 10.46 -7.60
C PRO A 258 1.58 9.98 -8.27
N ILE A 259 1.68 8.90 -9.04
CA ILE A 259 0.55 8.21 -9.65
C ILE A 259 0.59 6.74 -9.25
N THR A 260 -0.49 6.25 -8.64
CA THR A 260 -0.63 4.83 -8.29
C THR A 260 -0.67 3.99 -9.55
N VAL A 261 0.05 2.87 -9.58
CA VAL A 261 0.22 2.07 -10.80
C VAL A 261 -1.12 1.60 -11.36
N ALA A 262 -2.08 1.23 -10.52
CA ALA A 262 -3.44 0.89 -10.96
C ALA A 262 -4.11 2.01 -11.77
N THR A 263 -3.85 3.28 -11.44
CA THR A 263 -4.37 4.45 -12.15
C THR A 263 -3.86 4.55 -13.58
N LEU A 264 -2.67 4.00 -13.89
CA LEU A 264 -2.10 4.06 -15.24
C LEU A 264 -2.99 3.38 -16.30
N PHE A 265 -3.77 2.39 -15.87
CA PHE A 265 -4.67 1.62 -16.73
C PHE A 265 -6.05 2.27 -16.90
N THR A 266 -6.37 3.28 -16.08
CA THR A 266 -7.67 3.96 -16.11
C THR A 266 -7.79 4.87 -17.30
N ALA A 267 -8.97 4.90 -17.92
CA ALA A 267 -9.27 5.77 -19.04
C ALA A 267 -9.13 7.26 -18.67
N LEU A 268 -8.60 8.04 -19.61
CA LEU A 268 -8.59 9.49 -19.60
C LEU A 268 -10.03 10.03 -19.70
N PRO A 269 -10.34 11.20 -19.11
CA PRO A 269 -11.67 11.77 -19.14
C PRO A 269 -12.20 11.91 -20.58
N ASN A 270 -13.38 11.34 -20.83
CA ASN A 270 -14.07 11.35 -22.12
C ASN A 270 -13.26 10.73 -23.29
N GLN A 271 -12.27 9.90 -23.00
CA GLN A 271 -11.47 9.19 -23.99
C GLN A 271 -11.42 7.69 -23.64
N GLN A 272 -11.26 6.83 -24.63
CA GLN A 272 -11.00 5.40 -24.41
C GLN A 272 -9.49 5.08 -24.36
N LYS A 273 -8.67 6.07 -23.95
CA LYS A 273 -7.22 5.96 -23.85
C LYS A 273 -6.82 5.88 -22.37
N PRO A 274 -6.02 4.89 -21.95
CA PRO A 274 -5.51 4.82 -20.58
C PRO A 274 -4.53 5.97 -20.23
N ILE A 275 -4.40 6.32 -18.95
CA ILE A 275 -3.49 7.38 -18.49
C ILE A 275 -2.03 7.16 -18.92
N PHE A 276 -1.54 5.91 -19.00
CA PHE A 276 -0.17 5.66 -19.46
C PHE A 276 0.10 6.23 -20.86
N THR A 277 -0.91 6.37 -21.73
CA THR A 277 -0.70 6.88 -23.09
C THR A 277 -0.36 8.36 -23.07
N GLU A 278 -1.02 9.13 -22.20
CA GLU A 278 -0.73 10.55 -22.00
C GLU A 278 0.72 10.73 -21.50
N LEU A 279 1.14 9.93 -20.50
CA LEU A 279 2.50 9.99 -19.97
C LEU A 279 3.57 9.66 -21.03
N ILE A 280 3.33 8.64 -21.86
CA ILE A 280 4.24 8.29 -22.96
C ILE A 280 4.26 9.41 -24.01
N GLU A 281 3.10 9.91 -24.44
CA GLU A 281 2.98 10.97 -25.45
C GLU A 281 3.70 12.26 -25.00
N LYS A 282 3.51 12.68 -23.74
CA LYS A 282 4.19 13.86 -23.16
C LYS A 282 5.70 13.69 -23.07
N SER A 283 6.19 12.47 -22.84
CA SER A 283 7.62 12.23 -22.63
C SER A 283 8.45 12.37 -23.91
N GLY A 284 7.80 12.31 -25.07
CA GLY A 284 8.47 12.26 -26.38
C GLY A 284 9.23 10.95 -26.63
N LEU A 285 9.20 9.99 -25.69
CA LEU A 285 9.84 8.68 -25.82
C LEU A 285 8.95 7.72 -26.62
N THR A 286 9.58 6.76 -27.29
CA THR A 286 8.82 5.62 -27.80
C THR A 286 8.24 4.79 -26.64
N PRO A 287 7.13 4.05 -26.83
CA PRO A 287 6.57 3.20 -25.78
C PRO A 287 7.59 2.21 -25.19
N ARG A 288 8.52 1.72 -26.01
CA ARG A 288 9.62 0.83 -25.59
C ARG A 288 10.63 1.53 -24.69
N GLU A 289 11.06 2.74 -25.05
CA GLU A 289 12.02 3.52 -24.25
C GLU A 289 11.41 3.98 -22.92
N TRP A 290 10.15 4.41 -22.96
CA TRP A 290 9.42 4.75 -21.74
C TRP A 290 9.27 3.54 -20.81
N PHE A 291 8.86 2.38 -21.35
CA PHE A 291 8.75 1.14 -20.56
C PHE A 291 10.11 0.70 -19.99
N ARG A 292 11.20 0.87 -20.75
CA ARG A 292 12.56 0.61 -20.25
C ARG A 292 12.90 1.51 -19.07
N SER A 293 12.63 2.82 -19.16
CA SER A 293 12.87 3.77 -18.07
C SER A 293 12.04 3.41 -16.84
N TYR A 294 10.74 3.18 -17.05
CA TYR A 294 9.79 2.76 -16.02
C TYR A 294 10.25 1.50 -15.28
N THR A 295 10.63 0.47 -16.03
CA THR A 295 11.02 -0.83 -15.48
C THR A 295 12.29 -0.71 -14.65
N LYS A 296 13.26 0.15 -15.03
CA LYS A 296 14.45 0.41 -14.20
C LYS A 296 14.07 1.05 -12.86
N VAL A 297 13.22 2.09 -12.89
CA VAL A 297 12.75 2.79 -11.68
C VAL A 297 12.08 1.83 -10.68
N ILE A 298 11.35 0.83 -11.17
CA ILE A 298 10.71 -0.17 -10.31
C ILE A 298 11.69 -1.26 -9.86
N LEU A 299 12.35 -1.93 -10.81
CA LEU A 299 13.09 -3.16 -10.52
C LEU A 299 14.39 -2.93 -9.77
N GLU A 300 15.08 -1.82 -9.99
CA GLU A 300 16.36 -1.56 -9.35
C GLU A 300 16.25 -1.63 -7.81
N PRO A 301 15.35 -0.89 -7.15
CA PRO A 301 15.19 -1.01 -5.71
C PRO A 301 14.51 -2.33 -5.29
N VAL A 302 13.53 -2.85 -6.05
CA VAL A 302 12.78 -4.05 -5.65
C VAL A 302 13.66 -5.31 -5.65
N ILE A 303 14.45 -5.53 -6.70
CA ILE A 303 15.37 -6.68 -6.79
C ILE A 303 16.53 -6.50 -5.80
N SER A 304 17.06 -5.28 -5.65
CA SER A 304 18.15 -5.01 -4.70
C SER A 304 17.72 -5.27 -3.26
N MET A 305 16.53 -4.82 -2.86
CA MET A 305 15.95 -5.10 -1.54
C MET A 305 15.80 -6.59 -1.27
N TYR A 306 15.39 -7.34 -2.29
CA TYR A 306 15.23 -8.79 -2.18
C TYR A 306 16.56 -9.54 -2.10
N LEU A 307 17.49 -9.28 -3.02
CA LEU A 307 18.73 -10.06 -3.10
C LEU A 307 19.72 -9.71 -1.97
N ILE A 308 19.81 -8.44 -1.58
CA ILE A 308 20.79 -8.00 -0.57
C ILE A 308 20.24 -8.18 0.84
N TYR A 309 18.95 -7.87 1.05
CA TYR A 309 18.35 -7.83 2.38
C TYR A 309 17.30 -8.92 2.60
N GLY A 310 16.95 -9.73 1.60
CA GLY A 310 15.87 -10.71 1.76
C GLY A 310 14.49 -10.08 1.97
N ILE A 311 14.27 -8.82 1.58
CA ILE A 311 12.98 -8.13 1.74
C ILE A 311 12.26 -8.08 0.39
N ALA A 312 11.09 -8.70 0.31
CA ALA A 312 10.17 -8.47 -0.79
C ALA A 312 9.16 -7.37 -0.45
N LEU A 313 9.27 -6.27 -1.18
CA LEU A 313 8.27 -5.21 -1.21
C LEU A 313 7.02 -5.70 -1.95
N GLU A 314 5.82 -5.40 -1.45
CA GLU A 314 4.55 -5.73 -2.11
C GLU A 314 4.31 -4.78 -3.29
N ALA A 315 5.17 -4.83 -4.31
CA ALA A 315 5.17 -3.91 -5.43
C ALA A 315 4.11 -4.24 -6.49
N HIS A 316 2.86 -4.48 -6.04
CA HIS A 316 1.70 -4.64 -6.92
C HIS A 316 1.08 -3.29 -7.28
N GLN A 317 0.09 -3.29 -8.18
CA GLN A 317 -0.46 -2.07 -8.78
C GLN A 317 -1.04 -1.04 -7.78
N GLN A 318 -1.66 -1.49 -6.70
CA GLN A 318 -2.25 -0.59 -5.68
C GLN A 318 -1.24 -0.08 -4.63
N ASN A 319 -0.19 -0.83 -4.31
CA ASN A 319 0.78 -0.50 -3.25
C ASN A 319 2.02 0.22 -3.80
N THR A 320 2.09 0.36 -5.13
CA THR A 320 3.16 1.07 -5.83
C THR A 320 2.64 2.36 -6.43
N GLN A 321 3.38 3.44 -6.22
CA GLN A 321 3.26 4.69 -6.94
C GLN A 321 4.55 4.95 -7.72
N VAL A 322 4.40 5.56 -8.88
CA VAL A 322 5.53 6.10 -9.65
C VAL A 322 5.42 7.61 -9.68
N LEU A 323 6.54 8.26 -9.43
CA LEU A 323 6.65 9.71 -9.41
C LEU A 323 7.10 10.17 -10.79
N PHE A 324 6.25 10.91 -11.47
CA PHE A 324 6.47 11.37 -12.84
C PHE A 324 6.87 12.84 -12.89
N THR A 325 7.75 13.21 -13.82
CA THR A 325 7.98 14.62 -14.17
C THR A 325 6.76 15.23 -14.86
N SER A 326 6.75 16.55 -15.07
CA SER A 326 5.74 17.25 -15.86
C SER A 326 5.62 16.70 -17.29
N GLU A 327 6.71 16.19 -17.83
CA GLU A 327 6.80 15.58 -19.16
C GLU A 327 6.37 14.10 -19.14
N GLY A 328 5.96 13.54 -18.01
CA GLY A 328 5.52 12.14 -17.94
C GLY A 328 6.65 11.11 -17.90
N ILE A 329 7.87 11.52 -17.56
CA ILE A 329 9.02 10.62 -17.39
C ILE A 329 8.97 10.00 -15.98
N PRO A 330 9.05 8.66 -15.83
CA PRO A 330 9.11 8.02 -14.52
C PRO A 330 10.47 8.28 -13.85
N GLU A 331 10.46 8.81 -12.63
CA GLU A 331 11.69 9.16 -11.90
C GLU A 331 11.94 8.30 -10.67
N LYS A 332 10.91 8.02 -9.87
CA LYS A 332 11.05 7.30 -8.59
C LYS A 332 9.91 6.33 -8.35
N CYS A 333 10.19 5.27 -7.60
CA CYS A 333 9.23 4.36 -7.02
C CYS A 333 8.88 4.82 -5.60
N LEU A 334 7.59 4.80 -5.26
CA LEU A 334 7.09 5.04 -3.92
C LEU A 334 6.25 3.84 -3.48
N ILE A 335 6.67 3.19 -2.40
CA ILE A 335 6.00 2.01 -1.86
C ILE A 335 5.21 2.37 -0.58
N ARG A 336 4.04 1.75 -0.44
CA ARG A 336 3.17 1.85 0.73
C ARG A 336 2.63 0.47 1.12
N ASP A 337 2.14 0.38 2.35
CA ASP A 337 1.54 -0.82 2.95
C ASP A 337 2.54 -1.95 3.26
N TYR A 338 3.00 -1.99 4.50
CA TYR A 338 4.08 -2.90 4.94
C TYR A 338 3.59 -4.06 5.80
N GLY A 339 2.31 -4.04 6.22
CA GLY A 339 1.76 -5.03 7.14
C GLY A 339 1.74 -6.47 6.59
N ASP A 340 1.90 -6.65 5.29
CA ASP A 340 2.00 -7.95 4.62
C ASP A 340 3.35 -8.19 3.91
N GLY A 341 4.31 -7.27 4.06
CA GLY A 341 5.66 -7.42 3.49
C GLY A 341 6.33 -8.72 3.95
N ARG A 342 7.16 -9.29 3.07
CA ARG A 342 7.85 -10.56 3.35
C ARG A 342 9.35 -10.36 3.53
N ALA A 343 9.92 -11.04 4.53
CA ALA A 343 11.34 -10.95 4.85
C ALA A 343 11.97 -12.34 5.08
N PHE A 344 13.21 -12.52 4.61
CA PHE A 344 14.03 -13.70 4.84
C PHE A 344 15.18 -13.34 5.81
N LEU A 345 15.08 -13.82 7.05
CA LEU A 345 15.97 -13.41 8.14
C LEU A 345 17.47 -13.69 7.89
N PRO A 346 17.88 -14.81 7.29
CA PRO A 346 19.31 -15.07 7.08
C PRO A 346 20.03 -13.96 6.32
N LEU A 347 19.42 -13.41 5.26
CA LEU A 347 20.01 -12.29 4.51
C LEU A 347 19.99 -10.99 5.32
N LEU A 348 18.91 -10.71 6.05
CA LEU A 348 18.85 -9.56 6.96
C LEU A 348 19.96 -9.59 8.01
N HIS A 349 20.17 -10.75 8.63
CA HIS A 349 21.17 -10.94 9.67
C HIS A 349 22.60 -10.79 9.12
N GLN A 350 22.86 -11.28 7.90
CA GLN A 350 24.14 -11.07 7.21
C GLN A 350 24.47 -9.59 7.00
N GLN A 351 23.44 -8.75 6.79
CA GLN A 351 23.59 -7.30 6.68
C GLN A 351 23.59 -6.57 8.04
N GLY A 352 23.53 -7.32 9.15
CA GLY A 352 23.58 -6.77 10.50
C GLY A 352 22.24 -6.21 11.01
N TYR A 353 21.13 -6.46 10.32
CA TYR A 353 19.82 -6.05 10.77
C TYR A 353 19.13 -7.13 11.60
N GLN A 354 18.15 -6.70 12.39
CA GLN A 354 17.30 -7.55 13.19
C GLN A 354 15.85 -7.18 12.91
N LEU A 355 14.96 -8.18 12.87
CA LEU A 355 13.53 -7.97 12.71
C LEU A 355 12.78 -8.94 13.64
N GLN A 356 12.07 -8.38 14.61
CA GLN A 356 11.23 -9.19 15.50
C GLN A 356 9.97 -9.62 14.75
N ALA A 357 9.90 -10.91 14.40
CA ALA A 357 8.73 -11.51 13.79
C ALA A 357 7.51 -11.46 14.73
N TYR A 358 6.32 -11.39 14.14
CA TYR A 358 5.06 -11.66 14.83
C TYR A 358 4.51 -12.99 14.30
N SER A 359 4.22 -13.91 15.22
CA SER A 359 3.69 -15.24 14.90
C SER A 359 2.50 -15.55 15.79
N TRP A 360 1.41 -16.01 15.17
CA TRP A 360 0.21 -16.46 15.87
C TRP A 360 -0.45 -17.60 15.09
N PRO A 361 -0.98 -18.64 15.76
CA PRO A 361 -1.67 -19.74 15.08
C PRO A 361 -2.79 -19.25 14.15
N GLY A 362 -2.77 -19.70 12.88
CA GLY A 362 -3.75 -19.31 11.87
C GLY A 362 -3.48 -17.96 11.16
N ILE A 363 -2.47 -17.21 11.59
CA ILE A 363 -2.02 -16.00 10.89
C ILE A 363 -0.83 -16.37 9.98
N LEU A 364 -0.92 -16.00 8.70
CA LEU A 364 0.16 -16.27 7.74
C LEU A 364 1.44 -15.51 8.15
N PRO A 365 2.61 -16.18 8.19
CA PRO A 365 3.86 -15.54 8.55
C PRO A 365 4.30 -14.53 7.48
N THR A 366 4.96 -13.48 7.95
CA THR A 366 5.62 -12.44 7.14
C THR A 366 7.14 -12.60 7.12
N VAL A 367 7.69 -13.38 8.04
CA VAL A 367 9.13 -13.55 8.24
C VAL A 367 9.47 -15.03 8.12
N PHE A 368 10.53 -15.36 7.38
CA PHE A 368 10.95 -16.71 7.05
C PHE A 368 12.43 -16.91 7.35
N GLU A 369 12.78 -18.11 7.84
CA GLU A 369 14.15 -18.47 8.22
C GLU A 369 14.72 -19.61 7.37
N GLU A 370 13.88 -20.60 7.06
CA GLU A 370 14.33 -21.84 6.42
C GLU A 370 14.30 -21.78 4.89
N ASP A 371 13.31 -21.09 4.32
CA ASP A 371 13.08 -21.03 2.88
C ASP A 371 12.75 -19.59 2.43
N ILE A 372 13.47 -19.15 1.40
CA ILE A 372 13.26 -17.85 0.75
C ILE A 372 12.10 -17.87 -0.25
N GLU A 373 11.65 -19.06 -0.69
CA GLU A 373 10.60 -19.23 -1.69
C GLU A 373 9.36 -18.36 -1.43
N PRO A 374 8.81 -18.25 -0.19
CA PRO A 374 7.63 -17.42 0.04
C PRO A 374 7.88 -15.93 -0.20
N VAL A 375 9.12 -15.46 0.03
CA VAL A 375 9.56 -14.08 -0.24
C VAL A 375 9.73 -13.88 -1.74
N ARG A 376 10.38 -14.84 -2.41
CA ARG A 376 10.60 -14.85 -3.86
C ARG A 376 9.30 -14.83 -4.65
N SER A 377 8.40 -15.76 -4.34
CA SER A 377 7.11 -15.91 -5.02
C SER A 377 6.23 -14.69 -4.78
N PHE A 378 6.31 -14.06 -3.60
CA PHE A 378 5.63 -12.79 -3.34
C PHE A 378 6.13 -11.67 -4.26
N LEU A 379 7.45 -11.55 -4.45
CA LEU A 379 8.05 -10.56 -5.35
C LEU A 379 7.67 -10.81 -6.81
N ILE A 380 7.80 -12.05 -7.28
CA ILE A 380 7.44 -12.43 -8.67
C ILE A 380 5.96 -12.15 -8.93
N ASP A 381 5.07 -12.60 -8.05
CA ASP A 381 3.62 -12.43 -8.19
C ASP A 381 3.21 -10.94 -8.18
N ALA A 382 3.73 -10.16 -7.21
CA ALA A 382 3.35 -8.76 -7.06
C ALA A 382 3.96 -7.86 -8.14
N CYS A 383 5.27 -7.96 -8.38
CA CYS A 383 6.02 -7.02 -9.21
C CYS A 383 6.11 -7.47 -10.68
N PHE A 384 6.49 -8.72 -10.94
CA PHE A 384 6.72 -9.19 -12.30
C PHE A 384 5.41 -9.53 -13.01
N VAL A 385 4.53 -10.29 -12.36
CA VAL A 385 3.27 -10.76 -12.95
C VAL A 385 2.19 -9.70 -12.84
N SER A 386 1.81 -9.30 -11.63
CA SER A 386 0.65 -8.43 -11.42
C SER A 386 0.89 -6.99 -11.85
N HIS A 387 2.14 -6.56 -12.05
CA HIS A 387 2.49 -5.18 -12.36
C HIS A 387 3.18 -5.03 -13.72
N LEU A 388 4.45 -5.45 -13.85
CA LEU A 388 5.25 -5.15 -15.05
C LEU A 388 4.77 -5.92 -16.29
N HIS A 389 4.37 -7.19 -16.13
CA HIS A 389 3.76 -7.96 -17.20
C HIS A 389 2.45 -7.31 -17.68
N GLU A 390 1.55 -6.94 -16.77
CA GLU A 390 0.28 -6.28 -17.13
C GLU A 390 0.51 -4.95 -17.85
N LEU A 391 1.45 -4.13 -17.38
CA LEU A 391 1.82 -2.90 -18.08
C LEU A 391 2.35 -3.18 -19.49
N ALA A 392 3.22 -4.18 -19.64
CA ALA A 392 3.72 -4.59 -20.95
C ALA A 392 2.60 -5.10 -21.88
N VAL A 393 1.64 -5.87 -21.36
CA VAL A 393 0.46 -6.34 -22.12
C VAL A 393 -0.36 -5.15 -22.61
N HIS A 394 -0.69 -4.21 -21.74
CA HIS A 394 -1.52 -3.06 -22.07
C HIS A 394 -0.85 -2.12 -23.09
N ILE A 395 0.42 -1.79 -22.90
CA ILE A 395 1.18 -0.96 -23.86
C ILE A 395 1.31 -1.69 -25.21
N THR A 396 1.63 -2.99 -25.20
CA THR A 396 1.76 -3.79 -26.43
C THR A 396 0.46 -3.81 -27.22
N ARG A 397 -0.68 -4.04 -26.55
CA ARG A 397 -2.00 -4.06 -27.20
C ARG A 397 -2.39 -2.70 -27.75
N PHE A 398 -2.19 -1.63 -26.98
CA PHE A 398 -2.58 -0.28 -27.36
C PHE A 398 -1.76 0.23 -28.56
N TYR A 399 -0.43 0.14 -28.49
CA TYR A 399 0.47 0.61 -29.54
C TYR A 399 0.76 -0.44 -30.62
N ARG A 400 0.13 -1.62 -30.55
CA ARG A 400 0.31 -2.76 -31.48
C ARG A 400 1.78 -3.14 -31.68
N LEU A 401 2.53 -3.17 -30.58
CA LEU A 401 3.95 -3.55 -30.61
C LEU A 401 4.09 -5.02 -31.02
N THR A 402 5.15 -5.33 -31.77
CA THR A 402 5.43 -6.68 -32.26
C THR A 402 6.67 -7.27 -31.59
N ASN A 403 6.95 -8.55 -31.84
CA ASN A 403 8.19 -9.25 -31.42
C ASN A 403 8.45 -9.25 -29.90
N HIS A 404 7.40 -9.11 -29.09
CA HIS A 404 7.47 -9.11 -27.62
C HIS A 404 8.53 -8.14 -27.07
N GLN A 405 8.73 -6.99 -27.72
CA GLN A 405 9.81 -6.06 -27.41
C GLN A 405 9.87 -5.64 -25.93
N LEU A 406 8.72 -5.46 -25.27
CA LEU A 406 8.68 -5.03 -23.88
C LEU A 406 9.15 -6.11 -22.89
N TRP A 407 8.81 -7.38 -23.12
CA TRP A 407 9.32 -8.48 -22.30
C TRP A 407 10.83 -8.68 -22.50
N ARG A 408 11.37 -8.35 -23.68
CA ARG A 408 12.81 -8.33 -23.91
C ARG A 408 13.50 -7.21 -23.10
N GLU A 409 12.89 -6.02 -23.02
CA GLU A 409 13.39 -4.96 -22.15
C GLU A 409 13.34 -5.37 -20.68
N LEU A 410 12.24 -5.99 -20.25
CA LEU A 410 12.10 -6.52 -18.89
C LEU A 410 13.22 -7.53 -18.58
N LYS A 411 13.46 -8.51 -19.46
CA LYS A 411 14.56 -9.48 -19.34
C LYS A 411 15.92 -8.81 -19.21
N ASN A 412 16.23 -7.87 -20.11
CA ASN A 412 17.53 -7.19 -20.15
C ASN A 412 17.78 -6.36 -18.88
N ILE A 413 16.75 -5.68 -18.37
CA ILE A 413 16.85 -4.88 -17.15
C ILE A 413 17.01 -5.79 -15.93
N THR A 414 16.23 -6.87 -15.83
CA THR A 414 16.38 -7.87 -14.77
C THR A 414 17.80 -8.42 -14.76
N GLN A 415 18.33 -8.88 -15.90
CA GLN A 415 19.70 -9.37 -16.02
C GLN A 415 20.73 -8.32 -15.59
N TYR A 416 20.59 -7.08 -16.06
CA TYR A 416 21.50 -5.99 -15.69
C TYR A 416 21.53 -5.77 -14.16
N ILE A 417 20.37 -5.75 -13.50
CA ILE A 417 20.30 -5.54 -12.05
C ILE A 417 20.93 -6.72 -11.31
N PHE A 418 20.63 -7.96 -11.71
CA PHE A 418 21.26 -9.16 -11.12
C PHE A 418 22.79 -9.08 -11.22
N GLU A 419 23.35 -8.71 -12.37
CA GLU A 419 24.80 -8.55 -12.51
C GLU A 419 25.36 -7.41 -11.65
N SER A 420 24.62 -6.29 -11.51
CA SER A 420 25.07 -5.16 -10.69
C SER A 420 25.11 -5.46 -9.19
N VAL A 421 24.24 -6.35 -8.69
CA VAL A 421 24.21 -6.72 -7.26
C VAL A 421 25.09 -7.93 -6.93
N LYS A 422 25.52 -8.69 -7.95
CA LYS A 422 26.37 -9.88 -7.80
C LYS A 422 27.59 -9.67 -6.88
N PRO A 423 28.32 -8.53 -6.91
CA PRO A 423 29.47 -8.33 -6.03
C PRO A 423 29.11 -8.18 -4.54
N ARG A 424 27.82 -8.00 -4.21
CA ARG A 424 27.33 -7.72 -2.85
C ARG A 424 26.72 -8.95 -2.16
N ILE A 425 26.56 -10.06 -2.87
CA ILE A 425 25.84 -11.24 -2.36
C ILE A 425 26.63 -12.52 -2.64
N ASP A 426 26.31 -13.60 -1.93
CA ASP A 426 26.94 -14.90 -2.13
C ASP A 426 26.73 -15.43 -3.57
N GLU A 427 27.78 -15.99 -4.17
CA GLU A 427 27.73 -16.44 -5.56
C GLU A 427 26.78 -17.63 -5.77
N SER A 428 26.71 -18.57 -4.83
CA SER A 428 25.82 -19.73 -4.95
C SER A 428 24.35 -19.31 -4.85
N PHE A 429 24.05 -18.40 -3.93
CA PHE A 429 22.73 -17.78 -3.80
C PHE A 429 22.36 -16.99 -5.05
N TRP A 430 23.28 -16.16 -5.57
CA TRP A 430 23.08 -15.42 -6.81
C TRP A 430 22.73 -16.34 -7.98
N ARG A 431 23.49 -17.43 -8.17
CA ARG A 431 23.28 -18.38 -9.29
C ARG A 431 21.91 -19.04 -9.19
N GLN A 432 21.51 -19.45 -7.99
CA GLN A 432 20.21 -20.06 -7.76
C GLN A 432 19.08 -19.08 -8.10
N GLU A 433 19.11 -17.88 -7.53
CA GLU A 433 18.06 -16.89 -7.76
C GLU A 433 18.02 -16.41 -9.22
N TYR A 434 19.17 -16.25 -9.85
CA TYR A 434 19.26 -15.92 -11.27
C TYR A 434 18.56 -17.00 -12.12
N GLU A 435 18.81 -18.28 -11.85
CA GLU A 435 18.17 -19.39 -12.56
C GLU A 435 16.64 -19.40 -12.38
N ILE A 436 16.15 -19.15 -11.17
CA ILE A 436 14.69 -19.06 -10.95
C ILE A 436 14.08 -17.90 -11.74
N PHE A 437 14.65 -16.70 -11.64
CA PHE A 437 14.06 -15.52 -12.28
C PHE A 437 14.17 -15.56 -13.80
N MET A 438 15.30 -16.05 -14.33
CA MET A 438 15.62 -15.95 -15.75
C MET A 438 15.14 -17.14 -16.56
N ASN A 439 15.14 -18.34 -15.97
CA ASN A 439 15.00 -19.58 -16.72
C ASN A 439 13.89 -20.51 -16.20
N SER A 440 13.46 -20.38 -14.96
CA SER A 440 12.38 -21.21 -14.41
C SER A 440 10.99 -20.61 -14.67
N PRO A 441 9.94 -21.45 -14.73
CA PRO A 441 8.54 -20.98 -14.73
C PRO A 441 8.25 -20.10 -13.51
N TRP A 442 7.45 -19.06 -13.69
CA TRP A 442 7.01 -18.21 -12.60
C TRP A 442 5.77 -18.80 -11.93
N GLN A 443 5.63 -18.61 -10.63
CA GLN A 443 4.42 -18.99 -9.89
C GLN A 443 3.59 -17.74 -9.60
N THR A 444 2.27 -17.88 -9.72
CA THR A 444 1.31 -16.84 -9.34
C THR A 444 0.18 -17.45 -8.54
N ARG A 445 -0.52 -16.63 -7.75
CA ARG A 445 -1.66 -17.10 -6.95
C ARG A 445 -2.88 -17.40 -7.82
N SER A 446 -3.54 -18.53 -7.54
CA SER A 446 -4.79 -18.93 -8.21
C SER A 446 -6.01 -18.27 -7.57
N LEU A 447 -6.12 -16.95 -7.71
CA LEU A 447 -7.08 -16.10 -6.97
C LEU A 447 -8.55 -16.54 -7.15
N LEU A 448 -8.95 -16.92 -8.36
CA LEU A 448 -10.31 -17.41 -8.62
C LEU A 448 -10.57 -18.77 -7.97
N THR A 449 -9.60 -19.69 -8.01
CA THR A 449 -9.71 -20.99 -7.34
C THR A 449 -9.82 -20.81 -5.84
N MET A 450 -8.98 -19.95 -5.26
CA MET A 450 -9.05 -19.59 -3.84
C MET A 450 -10.44 -19.03 -3.50
N HIS A 451 -10.98 -18.14 -4.34
CA HIS A 451 -12.32 -17.59 -4.14
C HIS A 451 -13.42 -18.66 -4.15
N ILE A 452 -13.42 -19.56 -5.15
CA ILE A 452 -14.39 -20.66 -5.26
C ILE A 452 -14.30 -21.59 -4.05
N GLN A 453 -13.09 -21.82 -3.53
CA GLN A 453 -12.85 -22.61 -2.32
C GLN A 453 -13.04 -21.82 -1.02
N ARG A 454 -13.61 -20.61 -1.08
CA ARG A 454 -13.83 -19.73 0.08
C ARG A 454 -12.57 -19.52 0.93
N TYR A 455 -11.43 -19.47 0.25
CA TYR A 455 -10.12 -19.21 0.84
C TYR A 455 -9.72 -20.19 1.96
N ILE A 456 -10.22 -21.44 1.92
CA ILE A 456 -9.76 -22.50 2.86
C ILE A 456 -8.24 -22.69 2.78
N ASN A 457 -7.66 -22.54 1.58
CA ASN A 457 -6.22 -22.56 1.37
C ASN A 457 -5.76 -21.26 0.68
N TYR A 458 -4.97 -20.47 1.38
CA TYR A 458 -4.41 -19.20 0.89
C TYR A 458 -3.13 -19.36 0.04
N ARG A 459 -2.68 -20.60 -0.20
CA ARG A 459 -1.41 -20.92 -0.88
C ARG A 459 -1.60 -21.60 -2.23
N ILE A 460 -2.79 -21.55 -2.81
CA ILE A 460 -3.03 -22.17 -4.12
C ILE A 460 -2.33 -21.34 -5.19
N GLN A 461 -1.39 -21.96 -5.89
CA GLN A 461 -0.60 -21.36 -6.96
C GLN A 461 -0.74 -22.17 -8.25
N HIS A 462 -0.37 -21.55 -9.36
CA HIS A 462 -0.18 -22.23 -10.64
C HIS A 462 1.04 -21.66 -11.36
N GLY A 463 1.66 -22.49 -12.20
CA GLY A 463 2.81 -22.11 -13.00
C GLY A 463 2.42 -21.34 -14.25
N LEU A 464 3.19 -20.29 -14.53
CA LEU A 464 3.17 -19.53 -15.77
C LEU A 464 4.48 -19.77 -16.52
N MET A 465 4.40 -19.84 -17.86
CA MET A 465 5.59 -19.81 -18.69
C MET A 465 6.34 -18.49 -18.46
N ASN A 466 7.63 -18.58 -18.16
CA ASN A 466 8.46 -17.40 -18.01
C ASN A 466 8.65 -16.72 -19.38
N PRO A 467 8.19 -15.46 -19.56
CA PRO A 467 8.24 -14.79 -20.85
C PRO A 467 9.67 -14.54 -21.34
N PHE A 468 10.69 -14.64 -20.48
CA PHE A 468 12.09 -14.47 -20.86
C PHE A 468 12.63 -15.63 -21.71
N LEU A 469 11.98 -16.79 -21.64
CA LEU A 469 12.29 -17.97 -22.44
C LEU A 469 11.93 -17.80 -23.93
N LEU A 470 11.17 -16.75 -24.27
CA LEU A 470 10.86 -16.40 -25.67
C LEU A 470 12.06 -15.78 -26.42
N PHE A 471 13.16 -15.47 -25.71
CA PHE A 471 14.32 -14.73 -26.24
C PHE A 471 15.63 -15.49 -26.02
N GLN A 472 15.63 -16.80 -26.24
CA GLN A 472 16.84 -17.63 -26.18
C GLN A 472 17.72 -17.42 -27.41
#